data_AF-A0A355X922-F1
#
_entry.id   AF-A0A355X922-F1
#
_cell.length_a   1.000
_cell.length_b   1.000
_cell.length_c   1.000
_cell.angle_alpha   90.00
_cell.angle_beta   90.00
_cell.angle_gamma   90.00
#
_symmetry.space_group_name_H-M   'P 1'
#
loop_
_entity.id
_entity.type
_entity.pdbx_description
1 polymer ?
#
loop_
_entity_poly.entity_id
_entity_poly.type
_entity_poly.pdbx_seq_one_letter_code
_entity_poly.pdbx_strand_id
1 'polypeptide(L)'
;IDRMTIQKGYSLLRPAKTMRAWVTDIEGINKPCSLDFRFAVAMQGSLGIGGDLTKYSDEDLEICRKNIAFYKTFRDIVQFGDLYRILDIEKDEVLLNQYVTADKSKSVAFLLANGTRFYKKRMPVRFDGLDNCRNYRLTIDGKTYEKSGAYLMNCGIILQIRGVDYNRVIIIEEIE
;
A
#
# COMPACT_ATOMS: atom_id res chain seq x y z
N ILE A 1 -0.54 -7.18 11.27
CA ILE A 1 0.83 -6.62 11.27
C ILE A 1 1.83 -7.62 10.67
N ASP A 2 1.91 -8.83 11.21
CA ASP A 2 2.87 -9.88 10.78
C ASP A 2 2.82 -10.21 9.28
N ARG A 3 1.65 -10.04 8.65
CA ARG A 3 1.49 -10.20 7.20
C ARG A 3 2.45 -9.32 6.40
N MET A 4 2.88 -8.15 6.88
CA MET A 4 3.87 -7.32 6.18
C MET A 4 5.21 -8.05 6.03
N THR A 5 5.69 -8.72 7.07
CA THR A 5 6.92 -9.54 7.04
C THR A 5 6.72 -10.82 6.21
N ILE A 6 5.59 -11.52 6.41
CA ILE A 6 5.30 -12.77 5.69
C ILE A 6 5.19 -12.54 4.18
N GLN A 7 4.46 -11.49 3.77
CA GLN A 7 4.26 -11.17 2.36
C GLN A 7 5.56 -10.75 1.69
N LYS A 8 6.44 -10.00 2.38
CA LYS A 8 7.81 -9.72 1.90
C LYS A 8 8.56 -11.01 1.62
N GLY A 9 8.63 -11.93 2.60
CA GLY A 9 9.33 -13.21 2.44
C GLY A 9 8.80 -14.03 1.27
N TYR A 10 7.48 -14.15 1.14
CA TYR A 10 6.83 -14.88 0.04
C TYR A 10 7.21 -14.29 -1.32
N SER A 11 7.13 -12.97 -1.44
CA SER A 11 7.26 -12.28 -2.71
C SER A 11 8.70 -12.16 -3.21
N LEU A 12 9.71 -12.56 -2.42
CA LEU A 12 11.09 -12.74 -2.87
C LEU A 12 11.26 -13.88 -3.89
N LEU A 13 10.38 -14.90 -3.84
CA LEU A 13 10.48 -16.09 -4.70
C LEU A 13 9.26 -16.28 -5.60
N ARG A 14 8.11 -15.69 -5.24
CA ARG A 14 6.83 -15.93 -5.91
C ARG A 14 6.13 -14.63 -6.31
N PRO A 15 5.41 -14.60 -7.43
CA PRO A 15 4.68 -13.40 -7.87
C PRO A 15 3.49 -13.09 -6.95
N ALA A 16 3.19 -11.79 -6.78
CA ALA A 16 2.12 -11.30 -5.90
C ALA A 16 0.74 -11.87 -6.25
N LYS A 17 0.45 -12.12 -7.54
CA LYS A 17 -0.81 -12.74 -7.99
C LYS A 17 -1.11 -14.08 -7.32
N THR A 18 -0.08 -14.87 -7.01
CA THR A 18 -0.24 -16.19 -6.38
C THR A 18 -0.36 -16.12 -4.86
N MET A 19 -0.13 -14.94 -4.28
CA MET A 19 -0.20 -14.70 -2.84
C MET A 19 -1.64 -14.37 -2.43
N ARG A 20 -2.38 -15.37 -1.93
CA ARG A 20 -3.70 -15.10 -1.31
C ARG A 20 -3.52 -14.30 -0.01
N ALA A 21 -4.15 -13.14 0.03
CA ALA A 21 -4.07 -12.22 1.16
C ALA A 21 -5.49 -11.82 1.56
N TRP A 22 -5.95 -12.40 2.68
CA TRP A 22 -7.33 -12.25 3.13
C TRP A 22 -7.42 -11.28 4.30
N VAL A 23 -8.46 -10.46 4.30
CA VAL A 23 -8.92 -9.71 5.46
C VAL A 23 -9.75 -10.68 6.31
N THR A 24 -9.28 -10.98 7.51
CA THR A 24 -9.93 -11.90 8.46
C THR A 24 -10.40 -11.15 9.69
N ASP A 25 -11.28 -11.79 10.46
CA ASP A 25 -11.71 -11.28 11.76
C ASP A 25 -10.53 -11.15 12.72
N ILE A 26 -10.69 -10.25 13.70
CA ILE A 26 -9.73 -10.09 14.79
C ILE A 26 -10.44 -10.53 16.07
N GLU A 27 -9.90 -11.56 16.72
CA GLU A 27 -10.37 -12.04 18.01
C GLU A 27 -9.26 -11.92 19.09
N GLY A 28 -9.68 -11.82 20.35
CA GLY A 28 -8.78 -11.84 21.50
C GLY A 28 -8.00 -10.53 21.77
N ILE A 29 -6.88 -10.67 22.49
CA ILE A 29 -6.07 -9.56 23.04
C ILE A 29 -5.27 -8.83 21.92
N ASN A 30 -5.25 -9.38 20.71
CA ASN A 30 -4.45 -8.89 19.57
C ASN A 30 -5.10 -7.73 18.77
N LYS A 31 -5.99 -6.95 19.38
CA LYS A 31 -6.47 -5.66 18.82
C LYS A 31 -5.35 -4.61 19.00
N PRO A 32 -4.94 -3.84 17.97
CA PRO A 32 -5.89 -3.00 17.23
C PRO A 32 -5.41 -2.70 15.79
N CYS A 33 -5.77 -3.51 14.78
CA CYS A 33 -5.62 -3.07 13.39
C CYS A 33 -6.97 -2.68 12.81
N SER A 34 -7.12 -1.43 12.40
CA SER A 34 -8.29 -0.94 11.67
C SER A 34 -8.58 -1.81 10.44
N LEU A 35 -9.85 -1.87 10.06
CA LEU A 35 -10.28 -2.63 8.88
C LEU A 35 -9.59 -2.11 7.61
N ASP A 36 -9.48 -0.78 7.44
CA ASP A 36 -8.75 -0.16 6.33
C ASP A 36 -7.27 -0.57 6.28
N PHE A 37 -6.58 -0.61 7.42
CA PHE A 37 -5.19 -1.07 7.46
C PHE A 37 -5.06 -2.54 7.05
N ARG A 38 -5.96 -3.41 7.51
CA ARG A 38 -6.01 -4.81 7.08
C ARG A 38 -6.22 -4.92 5.57
N PHE A 39 -7.11 -4.12 5.01
CA PHE A 39 -7.33 -4.05 3.56
C PHE A 39 -6.06 -3.59 2.83
N ALA A 40 -5.41 -2.51 3.25
CA ALA A 40 -4.20 -2.01 2.61
C ALA A 40 -3.04 -3.03 2.63
N VAL A 41 -2.93 -3.84 3.69
CA VAL A 41 -2.00 -4.98 3.74
C VAL A 41 -2.45 -6.11 2.80
N ALA A 42 -3.74 -6.43 2.74
CA ALA A 42 -4.26 -7.53 1.93
C ALA A 42 -4.29 -7.22 0.42
N MET A 43 -4.42 -5.94 0.04
CA MET A 43 -4.38 -5.48 -1.34
C MET A 43 -3.04 -5.66 -2.04
N GLN A 44 -1.97 -6.02 -1.32
CA GLN A 44 -0.65 -6.33 -1.88
C GLN A 44 -0.51 -7.79 -2.37
N GLY A 45 -1.62 -8.51 -2.48
CA GLY A 45 -1.70 -9.83 -3.09
C GLY A 45 -3.06 -10.01 -3.78
N SER A 46 -3.51 -11.25 -3.91
CA SER A 46 -4.89 -11.56 -4.30
C SER A 46 -5.82 -11.34 -3.10
N LEU A 47 -6.47 -10.16 -3.08
CA LEU A 47 -7.39 -9.74 -2.02
C LEU A 47 -8.59 -10.70 -1.90
N GLY A 48 -8.88 -11.10 -0.67
CA GLY A 48 -10.12 -11.77 -0.30
C GLY A 48 -10.63 -11.31 1.07
N ILE A 49 -11.87 -11.66 1.39
CA ILE A 49 -12.42 -11.54 2.75
C ILE A 49 -12.65 -12.95 3.27
N GLY A 50 -12.06 -13.25 4.42
CA GLY A 50 -12.21 -14.53 5.12
C GLY A 50 -12.87 -14.38 6.49
N GLY A 51 -13.42 -13.21 6.80
CA GLY A 51 -14.18 -12.96 8.02
C GLY A 51 -15.66 -13.35 7.91
N ASP A 52 -16.30 -13.58 9.05
CA ASP A 52 -17.73 -13.85 9.17
C ASP A 52 -18.55 -12.58 8.96
N LEU A 53 -18.90 -12.32 7.70
CA LEU A 53 -19.66 -11.13 7.28
C LEU A 53 -21.01 -10.97 8.01
N THR A 54 -21.58 -12.04 8.58
CA THR A 54 -22.85 -11.95 9.33
C THR A 54 -22.71 -11.21 10.66
N LYS A 55 -21.47 -11.04 11.14
CA LYS A 55 -21.13 -10.31 12.37
C LYS A 55 -20.65 -8.89 12.11
N TYR A 56 -20.54 -8.46 10.85
CA TYR A 56 -20.01 -7.15 10.50
C TYR A 56 -21.10 -6.10 10.71
N SER A 57 -20.74 -4.96 11.29
CA SER A 57 -21.64 -3.82 11.34
C SER A 57 -21.89 -3.26 9.94
N ASP A 58 -22.96 -2.47 9.75
CA ASP A 58 -23.20 -1.78 8.48
C ASP A 58 -22.03 -0.87 8.08
N GLU A 59 -21.35 -0.28 9.06
CA GLU A 59 -20.14 0.53 8.86
C GLU A 59 -18.97 -0.33 8.35
N ASP A 60 -18.70 -1.48 8.97
CA ASP A 60 -17.65 -2.42 8.53
C ASP A 60 -17.92 -2.93 7.12
N LEU A 61 -19.18 -3.25 6.81
CA LEU A 61 -19.59 -3.68 5.47
C LEU A 61 -19.37 -2.57 4.44
N GLU A 62 -19.63 -1.31 4.81
CA GLU A 62 -19.37 -0.19 3.92
C GLU A 62 -17.89 0.06 3.69
N ILE A 63 -17.05 -0.08 4.73
CA ILE A 63 -15.58 -0.07 4.58
C ILE A 63 -15.14 -1.19 3.63
N CYS A 64 -15.70 -2.40 3.76
CA CYS A 64 -15.42 -3.50 2.84
C CYS A 64 -15.79 -3.15 1.39
N ARG A 65 -17.00 -2.62 1.15
CA ARG A 65 -17.45 -2.23 -0.21
C ARG A 65 -16.51 -1.20 -0.83
N LYS A 66 -16.16 -0.14 -0.09
CA LYS A 66 -15.26 0.92 -0.55
C LYS A 66 -13.88 0.37 -0.90
N ASN A 67 -13.29 -0.44 -0.02
CA ASN A 67 -11.97 -1.02 -0.25
C ASN A 67 -11.96 -2.02 -1.42
N ILE A 68 -13.00 -2.86 -1.57
CA ILE A 68 -13.12 -3.77 -2.71
C ILE A 68 -13.23 -2.98 -4.03
N ALA A 69 -14.08 -1.95 -4.06
CA ALA A 69 -14.25 -1.10 -5.23
C ALA A 69 -12.94 -0.39 -5.59
N PHE A 70 -12.25 0.14 -4.59
CA PHE A 70 -10.96 0.79 -4.76
C PHE A 70 -9.88 -0.18 -5.25
N TYR A 71 -9.73 -1.37 -4.66
CA TYR A 71 -8.78 -2.37 -5.15
C TYR A 71 -9.04 -2.74 -6.61
N LYS A 72 -10.30 -2.83 -7.04
CA LYS A 72 -10.64 -3.13 -8.44
C LYS A 72 -10.12 -2.09 -9.44
N THR A 73 -9.80 -0.87 -9.03
CA THR A 73 -9.29 0.17 -9.96
C THR A 73 -7.81 -0.02 -10.31
N PHE A 74 -7.04 -0.77 -9.51
CA PHE A 74 -5.60 -0.98 -9.72
C PHE A 74 -5.13 -2.43 -9.51
N ARG A 75 -6.05 -3.39 -9.28
CA ARG A 75 -5.72 -4.80 -8.98
C ARG A 75 -4.84 -5.46 -10.03
N ASP A 76 -4.98 -5.04 -11.28
CA ASP A 76 -4.20 -5.51 -12.42
C ASP A 76 -2.73 -5.07 -12.27
N ILE A 77 -2.49 -3.84 -11.82
CA ILE A 77 -1.14 -3.36 -11.51
C ILE A 77 -0.50 -4.21 -10.40
N VAL A 78 -1.23 -4.51 -9.32
CA VAL A 78 -0.69 -5.36 -8.24
C VAL A 78 -0.42 -6.79 -8.71
N GLN A 79 -1.33 -7.36 -9.49
CA GLN A 79 -1.24 -8.78 -9.87
C GLN A 79 -0.26 -9.04 -11.01
N PHE A 80 -0.03 -8.06 -11.88
CA PHE A 80 0.75 -8.26 -13.11
C PHE A 80 1.91 -7.28 -13.29
N GLY A 81 1.97 -6.21 -12.50
CA GLY A 81 3.06 -5.24 -12.55
C GLY A 81 4.33 -5.70 -11.84
N ASP A 82 5.39 -4.94 -12.05
CA ASP A 82 6.69 -5.14 -11.43
C ASP A 82 6.69 -4.63 -9.99
N LEU A 83 7.09 -5.49 -9.05
CA LEU A 83 7.11 -5.20 -7.62
C LEU A 83 8.48 -4.67 -7.16
N TYR A 84 8.49 -3.46 -6.64
CA TYR A 84 9.61 -2.79 -6.01
C TYR A 84 9.41 -2.76 -4.49
N ARG A 85 10.33 -3.37 -3.74
CA ARG A 85 10.37 -3.36 -2.27
C ARG A 85 11.31 -2.24 -1.82
N ILE A 86 10.76 -1.10 -1.42
CA ILE A 86 11.52 0.13 -1.20
C ILE A 86 11.90 0.29 0.27
N LEU A 87 10.94 0.13 1.20
CA LEU A 87 11.17 0.19 2.64
C LEU A 87 10.61 -1.06 3.32
N ASP A 88 11.32 -1.50 4.35
CA ASP A 88 10.99 -2.69 5.12
C ASP A 88 10.49 -2.34 6.52
N ILE A 89 9.42 -3.01 6.98
CA ILE A 89 8.82 -2.70 8.28
C ILE A 89 9.77 -2.97 9.46
N GLU A 90 10.60 -4.01 9.39
CA GLU A 90 11.49 -4.41 10.49
C GLU A 90 12.73 -3.51 10.56
N LYS A 91 13.27 -3.12 9.41
CA LYS A 91 14.45 -2.26 9.32
C LYS A 91 14.12 -0.76 9.41
N ASP A 92 13.09 -0.34 8.69
CA ASP A 92 12.79 1.06 8.43
C ASP A 92 11.56 1.55 9.21
N GLU A 93 10.93 0.72 10.05
CA GLU A 93 9.70 1.03 10.82
C GLU A 93 8.48 1.43 9.95
N VAL A 94 8.66 1.42 8.63
CA VAL A 94 7.70 1.83 7.61
C VAL A 94 7.89 0.87 6.46
N LEU A 95 6.79 0.31 5.96
CA LEU A 95 6.77 -0.46 4.73
C LEU A 95 6.43 0.47 3.57
N LEU A 96 7.20 0.34 2.48
CA LEU A 96 6.87 0.93 1.19
C LEU A 96 7.13 -0.09 0.10
N ASN A 97 6.04 -0.58 -0.50
CA ASN A 97 6.08 -1.40 -1.70
C ASN A 97 5.40 -0.66 -2.84
N GLN A 98 5.90 -0.81 -4.05
CA GLN A 98 5.32 -0.21 -5.24
C GLN A 98 5.18 -1.26 -6.34
N TYR A 99 4.07 -1.20 -7.07
CA TYR A 99 3.80 -2.02 -8.24
C TYR A 99 3.68 -1.11 -9.45
N VAL A 100 4.44 -1.37 -10.51
CA VAL A 100 4.52 -0.51 -11.71
C VAL A 100 4.08 -1.29 -12.93
N THR A 101 3.30 -0.68 -13.82
CA THR A 101 2.95 -1.29 -15.11
C THR A 101 4.18 -1.44 -16.00
N ALA A 102 4.19 -2.43 -16.90
CA ALA A 102 5.35 -2.71 -17.76
C ALA A 102 5.73 -1.52 -18.67
N ASP A 103 4.76 -0.71 -19.07
CA ASP A 103 4.93 0.51 -19.86
C ASP A 103 5.30 1.75 -19.01
N LYS A 104 5.38 1.59 -17.69
CA LYS A 104 5.64 2.62 -16.67
C LYS A 104 4.66 3.79 -16.67
N SER A 105 3.48 3.64 -17.27
CA SER A 105 2.47 4.71 -17.30
C SER A 105 1.68 4.82 -15.99
N LYS A 106 1.54 3.73 -15.23
CA LYS A 106 0.84 3.72 -13.95
C LYS A 106 1.59 2.94 -12.89
N SER A 107 1.40 3.34 -11.63
CA SER A 107 1.85 2.54 -10.50
C SER A 107 0.96 2.73 -9.28
N VAL A 108 1.01 1.77 -8.36
CA VAL A 108 0.38 1.85 -7.04
C VAL A 108 1.40 1.56 -5.96
N ALA A 109 1.50 2.46 -4.98
CA ALA A 109 2.41 2.32 -3.84
C ALA A 109 1.63 2.16 -2.53
N PHE A 110 2.12 1.28 -1.67
CA PHE A 110 1.55 0.99 -0.35
C PHE A 110 2.53 1.48 0.72
N LEU A 111 2.18 2.57 1.38
CA LEU A 111 2.95 3.16 2.48
C LEU A 111 2.25 2.85 3.81
N LEU A 112 2.82 1.93 4.59
CA LEU A 112 2.19 1.37 5.79
C LEU A 112 3.11 1.48 7.02
N ALA A 113 2.55 1.74 8.18
CA ALA A 113 3.23 1.60 9.47
C ALA A 113 2.24 1.14 10.56
N ASN A 114 2.63 0.17 11.38
CA ASN A 114 1.81 -0.31 12.51
C ASN A 114 1.68 0.73 13.63
N GLY A 115 2.73 1.48 13.89
CA GLY A 115 2.72 2.59 14.82
C GLY A 115 4.03 3.36 14.76
N THR A 116 3.97 4.69 14.78
CA THR A 116 5.18 5.51 14.73
C THR A 116 5.73 5.77 16.12
N ARG A 117 7.00 5.39 16.36
CA ARG A 117 7.71 5.71 17.60
C ARG A 117 7.89 7.22 17.75
N PHE A 118 7.68 7.76 18.95
CA PHE A 118 7.76 9.21 19.27
C PHE A 118 6.94 10.14 18.34
N TYR A 119 5.82 9.63 17.83
CA TYR A 119 4.76 10.37 17.12
C TYR A 119 5.06 10.99 15.75
N LYS A 120 6.29 11.04 15.22
CA LYS A 120 6.54 11.81 13.97
C LYS A 120 7.72 11.28 13.14
N LYS A 121 7.46 10.47 12.10
CA LYS A 121 8.46 10.24 11.04
C LYS A 121 8.20 11.19 9.87
N ARG A 122 8.96 12.29 9.83
CA ARG A 122 8.99 13.19 8.68
C ARG A 122 10.16 12.78 7.80
N MET A 123 9.89 12.19 6.64
CA MET A 123 10.94 11.65 5.77
C MET A 123 10.60 11.87 4.29
N PRO A 124 11.62 11.96 3.41
CA PRO A 124 11.39 11.87 1.98
C PRO A 124 10.97 10.44 1.62
N VAL A 125 9.75 10.28 1.13
CA VAL A 125 9.25 9.03 0.55
C VAL A 125 9.64 9.03 -0.92
N ARG A 126 10.60 8.16 -1.25
CA ARG A 126 11.11 7.95 -2.60
C ARG A 126 10.43 6.74 -3.22
N PHE A 127 10.05 6.88 -4.48
CA PHE A 127 9.45 5.82 -5.29
C PHE A 127 10.53 5.09 -6.11
N ASP A 128 10.15 4.06 -6.85
CA ASP A 128 11.05 3.31 -7.72
C ASP A 128 10.32 2.80 -8.97
N GLY A 129 11.07 2.33 -9.97
CA GLY A 129 10.54 1.70 -11.19
C GLY A 129 9.91 2.62 -12.23
N LEU A 130 9.75 3.91 -11.93
CA LEU A 130 9.18 4.92 -12.83
C LEU A 130 10.12 5.24 -14.00
N ASP A 131 9.60 5.88 -15.04
CA ASP A 131 10.41 6.45 -16.11
C ASP A 131 10.98 7.81 -15.71
N ASN A 132 12.30 7.98 -15.82
CA ASN A 132 12.98 9.22 -15.42
C ASN A 132 12.50 10.47 -16.18
N CYS A 133 12.11 10.30 -17.44
CA CYS A 133 11.79 11.39 -18.36
C CYS A 133 10.32 11.76 -18.38
N ARG A 134 9.44 10.91 -17.82
CA ARG A 134 8.00 11.16 -17.77
C ARG A 134 7.59 11.93 -16.52
N ASN A 135 6.50 12.68 -16.63
CA ASN A 135 5.86 13.34 -15.50
C ASN A 135 4.73 12.50 -14.96
N TYR A 136 4.57 12.52 -13.64
CA TYR A 136 3.56 11.75 -12.94
C TYR A 136 2.77 12.63 -11.98
N ARG A 137 1.49 12.34 -11.88
CA ARG A 137 0.56 12.88 -10.90
C ARG A 137 0.26 11.86 -9.81
N LEU A 138 0.25 12.31 -8.56
CA LEU A 138 -0.17 11.53 -7.40
C LEU A 138 -0.78 12.43 -6.33
N THR A 139 -1.75 11.88 -5.60
CA THR A 139 -2.45 12.59 -4.53
C THR A 139 -2.23 11.86 -3.21
N ILE A 140 -1.74 12.58 -2.21
CA ILE A 140 -1.48 12.06 -0.87
C ILE A 140 -2.06 13.05 0.14
N ASP A 141 -2.91 12.58 1.05
CA ASP A 141 -3.53 13.40 2.10
C ASP A 141 -4.23 14.67 1.56
N GLY A 142 -4.91 14.54 0.41
CA GLY A 142 -5.63 15.64 -0.24
C GLY A 142 -4.74 16.64 -1.00
N LYS A 143 -3.42 16.41 -1.06
CA LYS A 143 -2.48 17.23 -1.83
C LYS A 143 -2.02 16.51 -3.08
N THR A 144 -2.21 17.16 -4.23
CA THR A 144 -1.72 16.69 -5.53
C THR A 144 -0.28 17.14 -5.76
N TYR A 145 0.53 16.24 -6.31
CA TYR A 145 1.90 16.48 -6.73
C TYR A 145 2.04 16.10 -8.19
N GLU A 146 2.73 16.93 -8.96
CA GLU A 146 3.11 16.66 -10.35
C GLU A 146 4.63 16.82 -10.47
N LYS A 147 5.32 15.71 -10.73
CA LYS A 147 6.79 15.64 -10.71
C LYS A 147 7.28 14.62 -11.73
N SER A 148 8.49 14.82 -12.23
CA SER A 148 9.14 13.81 -13.07
C SER A 148 9.42 12.53 -12.29
N GLY A 149 9.47 11.38 -12.97
CA GLY A 149 9.85 10.12 -12.35
C GLY A 149 11.23 10.20 -11.72
N ALA A 150 12.18 10.92 -12.34
CA ALA A 150 13.50 11.16 -11.76
C ALA A 150 13.41 11.90 -10.41
N TYR A 151 12.54 12.90 -10.27
CA TYR A 151 12.33 13.59 -9.00
C TYR A 151 11.69 12.66 -7.96
N LEU A 152 10.66 11.90 -8.33
CA LEU A 152 9.97 10.99 -7.42
C LEU A 152 10.89 9.88 -6.88
N MET A 153 11.85 9.41 -7.69
CA MET A 153 12.79 8.37 -7.28
C MET A 153 14.03 8.91 -6.53
N ASN A 154 14.57 10.06 -6.92
CA ASN A 154 15.81 10.57 -6.31
C ASN A 154 15.58 11.57 -5.18
N CYS A 155 14.56 12.42 -5.29
CA CYS A 155 14.22 13.42 -4.27
C CYS A 155 13.10 12.92 -3.35
N GLY A 156 12.03 12.35 -3.93
CA GLY A 156 10.85 11.89 -3.21
C GLY A 156 9.94 13.02 -2.72
N ILE A 157 8.84 12.64 -2.07
CA ILE A 157 7.89 13.57 -1.45
C ILE A 157 8.06 13.52 0.05
N ILE A 158 8.24 14.69 0.69
CA ILE A 158 8.31 14.76 2.15
C ILE A 158 6.91 14.50 2.72
N LEU A 159 6.76 13.39 3.44
CA LEU A 159 5.52 13.02 4.12
C LEU A 159 5.69 12.96 5.63
N GLN A 160 4.58 13.10 6.34
CA GLN A 160 4.50 12.89 7.78
C GLN A 160 3.75 11.59 8.05
N ILE A 161 4.50 10.56 8.42
CA ILE A 161 3.96 9.26 8.81
C ILE A 161 3.74 9.31 10.32
N ARG A 162 2.47 9.20 10.74
CA ARG A 162 2.05 9.42 12.14
C ARG A 162 0.82 8.59 12.50
N GLY A 163 0.74 8.19 13.76
CA GLY A 163 -0.41 7.50 14.32
C GLY A 163 -0.22 5.99 14.40
N VAL A 164 -1.31 5.30 14.77
CA VAL A 164 -1.43 3.84 14.71
C VAL A 164 -2.06 3.46 13.38
N ASP A 165 -1.67 2.30 12.84
CA ASP A 165 -2.22 1.77 11.58
C ASP A 165 -2.15 2.76 10.41
N TYR A 166 -1.06 3.52 10.30
CA TYR A 166 -0.89 4.43 9.17
C TYR A 166 -0.91 3.63 7.87
N ASN A 167 -1.83 3.98 6.97
CA ASN A 167 -1.96 3.34 5.68
C ASN A 167 -2.27 4.36 4.60
N ARG A 168 -1.46 4.38 3.54
CA ARG A 168 -1.75 5.11 2.31
C ARG A 168 -1.52 4.18 1.13
N VAL A 169 -2.54 4.07 0.28
CA VAL A 169 -2.45 3.46 -1.04
C VAL A 169 -2.44 4.59 -2.04
N ILE A 170 -1.33 4.77 -2.71
CA ILE A 170 -1.03 5.94 -3.53
C ILE A 170 -1.03 5.49 -4.99
N ILE A 171 -1.99 5.98 -5.78
CA ILE A 171 -2.01 5.79 -7.22
C ILE A 171 -1.16 6.90 -7.84
N ILE A 172 -0.28 6.51 -8.77
CA ILE A 172 0.63 7.39 -9.49
C ILE A 172 0.39 7.14 -10.98
N GLU A 173 0.03 8.18 -11.71
CA GLU A 173 -0.30 8.08 -13.14
C GLU A 173 0.53 9.07 -13.94
N GLU A 174 1.02 8.64 -15.09
CA GLU A 174 1.66 9.49 -16.08
C GLU A 174 0.71 10.61 -16.52
N ILE A 175 1.28 11.80 -16.73
CA ILE A 175 0.59 12.94 -17.31
C ILE A 175 1.34 13.40 -18.57
N GLU A 176 0.57 13.92 -19.52
CA GLU A 176 1.07 14.55 -20.75
C GLU A 176 1.90 15.81 -20.45
#